data_AF-A0A3C0TES6-F1
#
_entry.id   AF-A0A3C0TES6-F1
#
_cell.length_a   1.000
_cell.length_b   1.000
_cell.length_c   1.000
_cell.angle_alpha   90.00
_cell.angle_beta   90.00
_cell.angle_gamma   90.00
#
_symmetry.space_group_name_H-M   'P 1'
#
loop_
_entity.id
_entity.type
_entity.pdbx_description
1 polymer ?
#
loop_
_entity_poly.entity_id
_entity_poly.type
_entity_poly.pdbx_seq_one_letter_code
_entity_poly.pdbx_strand_id
1 'polypeptide(L)'
;EIEYKYLKAVIEGGMEQRPENVLIYATSNRRHLIRETWSDRSDMSQDELHHSDTMQEKLSLVARFGVSINFDKPSKKLFDEIVLGLARAMKIDMSDEELIAGANVWSLRNGGYSGRLAEQYIINLLSQK
;
A
#
# COMPACT_ATOMS: atom_id res chain seq x y z
N GLU A 1 -14.72 -0.01 -16.51
CA GLU A 1 -14.27 1.21 -17.21
C GLU A 1 -14.92 2.50 -16.68
N ILE A 2 -16.21 2.47 -16.29
CA ILE A 2 -16.98 3.65 -15.82
C ILE A 2 -16.50 4.21 -14.46
N GLU A 3 -15.87 3.39 -13.62
CA GLU A 3 -15.59 3.70 -12.21
C GLU A 3 -14.55 4.83 -12.00
N TYR A 4 -13.53 4.93 -12.86
CA TYR A 4 -12.46 5.94 -12.72
C TYR A 4 -12.87 7.34 -13.18
N LYS A 5 -13.80 7.42 -14.15
CA LYS A 5 -14.30 8.70 -14.67
C LYS A 5 -15.11 9.45 -13.61
N TYR A 6 -15.87 8.70 -12.81
CA TYR A 6 -16.61 9.25 -11.67
C TYR A 6 -15.66 9.82 -10.61
N LEU A 7 -14.64 9.06 -10.20
CA LEU A 7 -13.66 9.51 -9.20
C LEU A 7 -12.92 10.78 -9.66
N LYS A 8 -12.56 10.85 -10.95
CA LYS A 8 -11.93 12.04 -11.55
C LYS A 8 -12.85 13.27 -11.50
N ALA A 9 -14.13 13.11 -11.86
CA ALA A 9 -15.12 14.19 -11.80
C ALA A 9 -15.35 14.71 -10.37
N VAL A 10 -15.33 13.82 -9.38
CA VAL A 10 -15.42 14.19 -7.95
C VAL A 10 -14.20 14.98 -7.48
N ILE A 11 -12.99 14.58 -7.88
CA ILE A 11 -11.75 15.29 -7.50
C ILE A 11 -11.68 16.68 -8.16
N GLU A 12 -12.18 16.80 -9.39
CA GLU A 12 -12.23 18.04 -10.18
C GLU A 12 -13.35 18.99 -9.77
N GLY A 13 -14.38 18.51 -9.04
CA GLY A 13 -15.56 19.29 -8.72
C GLY A 13 -16.45 19.61 -9.93
N GLY A 14 -16.42 18.74 -10.95
CA GLY A 14 -17.09 19.00 -12.23
C GLY A 14 -18.61 18.78 -12.22
N MET A 15 -19.13 17.96 -11.30
CA MET A 15 -20.59 17.73 -11.16
C MET A 15 -21.17 18.38 -9.91
N GLU A 16 -20.37 18.57 -8.85
CA GLU A 16 -20.76 19.24 -7.61
C GLU A 16 -19.55 20.03 -7.07
N GLN A 17 -19.81 21.08 -6.30
CA GLN A 17 -18.75 21.88 -5.67
C GLN A 17 -17.89 20.98 -4.76
N ARG A 18 -16.57 21.01 -4.96
CA ARG A 18 -15.63 20.23 -4.13
C ARG A 18 -15.78 20.65 -2.65
N PRO A 19 -16.13 19.73 -1.74
CA PRO A 19 -16.31 20.07 -0.32
C PRO A 19 -15.00 20.59 0.30
N GLU A 20 -15.09 21.60 1.16
CA GLU A 20 -13.91 22.26 1.77
C GLU A 20 -13.11 21.35 2.72
N ASN A 21 -13.76 20.32 3.25
CA ASN A 21 -13.31 19.49 4.36
C ASN A 21 -13.29 18.00 4.00
N VAL A 22 -13.02 17.67 2.73
CA VAL A 22 -12.84 16.30 2.26
C VAL A 22 -11.39 16.04 1.85
N LEU A 23 -10.79 15.01 2.44
CA LEU A 23 -9.48 14.47 2.07
C LEU A 23 -9.68 13.13 1.34
N ILE A 24 -9.14 13.03 0.13
CA ILE A 24 -9.18 11.80 -0.67
C ILE A 24 -7.77 11.21 -0.67
N TYR A 25 -7.65 9.95 -0.24
CA TYR A 25 -6.44 9.15 -0.39
C TYR A 25 -6.76 7.87 -1.15
N ALA A 26 -5.78 7.38 -1.91
CA ALA A 26 -5.83 6.10 -2.59
C ALA A 26 -4.58 5.31 -2.24
N THR A 27 -4.73 4.00 -2.05
CA THR A 27 -3.60 3.09 -1.81
C THR A 27 -3.41 2.18 -3.02
N SER A 28 -2.17 1.77 -3.27
CA SER A 28 -1.85 0.82 -4.33
C SER A 28 -0.72 -0.09 -3.87
N ASN A 29 -0.85 -1.39 -4.17
CA ASN A 29 0.21 -2.37 -3.96
C ASN A 29 1.31 -2.30 -5.03
N ARG A 30 1.27 -1.33 -5.95
CA ARG A 30 2.25 -1.12 -7.01
C ARG A 30 2.92 0.24 -6.81
N ARG A 31 4.25 0.28 -6.96
CA ARG A 31 5.08 1.50 -6.85
C ARG A 31 4.59 2.64 -7.76
N HIS A 32 4.03 2.28 -8.91
CA HIS A 32 3.25 3.19 -9.75
C HIS A 32 1.85 2.61 -9.87
N LEU A 33 0.81 3.44 -9.80
CA LEU A 33 -0.57 3.00 -10.02
C LEU A 33 -0.76 2.33 -11.40
N ILE A 34 0.14 2.62 -12.36
CA ILE A 34 0.10 2.16 -13.75
C ILE A 34 1.48 1.64 -14.14
N ARG A 35 1.52 0.56 -14.93
CA ARG A 35 2.74 -0.07 -15.45
C ARG A 35 2.97 0.43 -16.88
N GLU A 36 4.12 1.02 -17.16
CA GLU A 36 4.63 1.15 -18.53
C GLU A 36 5.24 -0.20 -18.91
N THR A 37 4.50 -1.07 -19.58
CA THR A 37 5.09 -2.29 -20.15
C THR A 37 5.43 -2.04 -21.61
N TRP A 38 6.73 -1.98 -21.90
CA TRP A 38 7.27 -1.83 -23.26
C TRP A 38 6.98 -3.04 -24.18
N SER A 39 6.38 -4.10 -23.65
CA SER A 39 5.93 -5.29 -24.37
C SER A 39 4.59 -5.13 -25.10
N ASP A 40 3.87 -4.02 -24.91
CA ASP A 40 2.58 -3.74 -25.57
C ASP A 40 2.75 -3.06 -26.95
N ARG A 41 3.97 -3.01 -27.51
CA ARG A 41 4.30 -2.26 -28.73
C ARG A 41 4.39 -3.09 -30.02
N SER A 42 4.07 -4.39 -29.98
CA SER A 42 4.40 -5.27 -31.10
C SER A 42 3.28 -6.15 -31.65
N ASP A 43 2.06 -6.12 -31.11
CA ASP A 43 0.95 -6.88 -31.70
C ASP A 43 -0.38 -6.09 -31.73
N MET A 44 -0.77 -5.74 -32.96
CA MET A 44 -2.12 -5.42 -33.45
C MET A 44 -2.65 -3.98 -33.28
N SER A 45 -2.71 -3.30 -34.42
CA SER A 45 -2.84 -1.85 -34.67
C SER A 45 -4.18 -1.16 -34.32
N GLN A 46 -5.11 -1.82 -33.63
CA GLN A 46 -6.37 -1.20 -33.18
C GLN A 46 -6.51 -1.18 -31.65
N ASP A 47 -5.95 -2.17 -30.95
CA ASP A 47 -5.97 -2.24 -29.49
C ASP A 47 -4.96 -1.29 -28.83
N GLU A 48 -3.86 -0.94 -29.50
CA GLU A 48 -2.86 0.00 -28.97
C GLU A 48 -3.43 1.40 -28.70
N LEU A 49 -4.33 1.88 -29.57
CA LEU A 49 -4.92 3.22 -29.41
C LEU A 49 -5.80 3.27 -28.16
N HIS A 50 -6.67 2.28 -27.99
CA HIS A 50 -7.52 2.13 -26.81
C HIS A 50 -6.70 1.88 -25.52
N HIS A 51 -5.61 1.13 -25.61
CA HIS A 51 -4.72 0.88 -24.48
C HIS A 51 -3.96 2.15 -24.06
N SER A 52 -3.46 2.93 -25.02
CA SER A 52 -2.81 4.23 -24.78
C SER A 52 -3.77 5.23 -24.14
N ASP A 53 -5.00 5.34 -24.65
CA ASP A 53 -6.03 6.22 -24.07
C ASP A 53 -6.36 5.82 -22.62
N THR A 54 -6.49 4.52 -22.36
CA THR A 54 -6.71 3.98 -21.02
C THR A 54 -5.53 4.29 -20.08
N MET A 55 -4.30 4.26 -20.58
CA MET A 55 -3.11 4.59 -19.82
C MET A 55 -3.04 6.10 -19.50
N GLN A 56 -3.27 6.95 -20.50
CA GLN A 56 -3.32 8.41 -20.32
C GLN A 56 -4.43 8.85 -19.36
N GLU A 57 -5.62 8.24 -19.43
CA GLU A 57 -6.72 8.53 -18.50
C GLU A 57 -6.32 8.20 -17.05
N LYS A 58 -5.71 7.04 -16.80
CA LYS A 58 -5.23 6.66 -15.47
C LYS A 58 -4.10 7.58 -14.98
N LEU A 59 -3.16 7.96 -15.86
CA LEU A 59 -2.07 8.89 -15.51
C LEU A 59 -2.64 10.24 -15.09
N SER A 60 -3.68 10.70 -15.78
CA SER A 60 -4.39 11.93 -15.42
C SER A 60 -4.98 11.84 -14.00
N LEU A 61 -5.56 10.69 -13.62
CA LEU A 61 -6.08 10.50 -12.26
C LEU A 61 -4.96 10.57 -11.20
N VAL A 62 -3.84 9.89 -11.44
CA VAL A 62 -2.69 9.88 -10.51
C VAL A 62 -2.14 11.30 -10.29
N ALA A 63 -2.04 12.10 -11.35
CA ALA A 63 -1.55 13.48 -11.28
C ALA A 63 -2.38 14.41 -10.37
N ARG A 64 -3.61 14.02 -10.01
CA ARG A 64 -4.48 14.79 -9.09
C ARG A 64 -4.20 14.52 -7.61
N PHE A 65 -3.38 13.52 -7.30
CA PHE A 65 -2.87 13.28 -5.97
C PHE A 65 -1.56 14.05 -5.79
N GLY A 66 -1.62 15.20 -5.12
CA GLY A 66 -0.46 16.08 -4.93
C GLY A 66 0.61 15.55 -3.97
N VAL A 67 0.28 14.54 -3.16
CA VAL A 67 1.20 13.90 -2.21
C VAL A 67 1.22 12.41 -2.45
N SER A 68 2.41 11.86 -2.68
CA SER A 68 2.65 10.43 -2.79
C SER A 68 3.50 9.96 -1.60
N ILE A 69 3.01 8.97 -0.87
CA ILE A 69 3.73 8.35 0.25
C ILE A 69 4.04 6.91 -0.13
N ASN A 70 5.32 6.55 -0.06
CA ASN A 70 5.79 5.20 -0.39
C ASN A 70 5.97 4.37 0.88
N PHE A 71 5.43 3.16 0.87
CA PHE A 71 5.63 2.17 1.93
C PHE A 71 6.51 1.04 1.41
N ASP A 72 7.81 1.13 1.69
CA ASP A 72 8.75 0.08 1.33
C ASP A 72 8.75 -1.06 2.35
N LYS A 73 9.29 -2.22 1.93
CA LYS A 73 9.50 -3.35 2.84
C LYS A 73 10.39 -2.89 4.00
N PRO A 74 10.00 -3.10 5.27
CA PRO A 74 10.80 -2.66 6.39
C PRO A 74 12.15 -3.38 6.41
N SER A 75 13.20 -2.64 6.78
CA SER A 75 14.49 -3.23 7.14
C SER A 75 14.31 -4.08 8.40
N LYS A 76 15.30 -4.93 8.70
CA LYS A 76 15.32 -5.69 9.96
C LYS A 76 15.14 -4.78 11.18
N LYS A 77 15.91 -3.69 11.24
CA LYS A 77 15.85 -2.72 12.34
C LYS A 77 14.45 -2.11 12.48
N LEU A 78 13.85 -1.67 11.37
CA LEU A 78 12.50 -1.10 11.40
C LEU A 78 11.44 -2.14 11.78
N PHE A 79 11.62 -3.39 11.36
CA PHE A 79 10.74 -4.49 11.77
C PHE A 79 10.79 -4.73 13.28
N ASP A 80 11.98 -4.72 13.88
CA ASP A 80 12.14 -4.84 15.33
C ASP A 80 11.44 -3.68 16.06
N GLU A 81 11.63 -2.45 15.58
CA GLU A 81 10.95 -1.26 16.11
C GLU A 81 9.42 -1.37 16.04
N ILE A 82 8.88 -1.90 14.93
CA ILE A 82 7.44 -2.14 14.77
C ILE A 82 6.95 -3.18 15.79
N VAL A 83 7.65 -4.32 15.93
CA VAL A 83 7.29 -5.39 16.87
C VAL A 83 7.25 -4.85 18.30
N LEU A 84 8.30 -4.14 18.72
CA LEU A 84 8.37 -3.57 20.06
C LEU A 84 7.30 -2.49 20.30
N GLY A 85 7.04 -1.65 19.29
CA GLY A 85 5.97 -0.66 19.34
C GLY A 85 4.59 -1.28 19.54
N LEU A 86 4.28 -2.33 18.77
CA LEU A 86 3.03 -3.08 18.90
C LEU A 86 2.92 -3.81 20.24
N ALA A 87 4.00 -4.46 20.70
CA ALA A 87 4.02 -5.16 21.99
C ALA A 87 3.75 -4.21 23.16
N ARG A 88 4.37 -3.02 23.16
CA ARG A 88 4.12 -1.97 24.15
C ARG A 88 2.68 -1.46 24.09
N ALA A 89 2.14 -1.21 22.89
CA ALA A 89 0.75 -0.78 22.72
C ALA A 89 -0.25 -1.81 23.27
N MET A 90 0.07 -3.10 23.12
CA MET A 90 -0.75 -4.22 23.60
C MET A 90 -0.41 -4.69 25.01
N LYS A 91 0.52 -4.01 25.71
CA LYS A 91 0.96 -4.31 27.08
C LYS A 91 1.40 -5.78 27.26
N ILE A 92 2.13 -6.31 26.28
CA ILE A 92 2.71 -7.65 26.39
C ILE A 92 3.83 -7.62 27.42
N ASP A 93 3.72 -8.51 28.41
CA ASP A 93 4.71 -8.70 29.48
C ASP A 93 5.76 -9.73 29.02
N MET A 94 6.78 -9.25 28.33
CA MET A 94 7.91 -10.03 27.80
C MET A 94 9.07 -9.07 27.54
N SER A 95 10.32 -9.54 27.64
CA SER A 95 11.48 -8.67 27.35
C SER A 95 11.58 -8.30 25.87
N ASP A 96 12.19 -7.14 25.58
CA ASP A 96 12.43 -6.70 24.21
C ASP A 96 13.29 -7.72 23.44
N GLU A 97 14.27 -8.36 24.10
CA GLU A 97 15.11 -9.41 23.53
C GLU A 97 14.30 -10.65 23.12
N GLU A 98 13.40 -11.12 23.98
CA GLU A 98 12.55 -12.29 23.70
C GLU A 98 11.56 -12.00 22.56
N LEU A 99 10.94 -10.82 22.57
CA LEU A 99 10.03 -10.37 21.51
C LEU A 99 10.73 -10.33 20.16
N ILE A 100 11.92 -9.73 20.10
CA ILE A 100 12.70 -9.64 18.86
C ILE A 100 13.11 -11.04 18.40
N ALA A 101 13.61 -11.88 19.31
CA ALA A 101 14.03 -13.24 18.97
C ALA A 101 12.87 -14.07 18.39
N GLY A 102 11.71 -14.05 19.04
CA GLY A 102 10.51 -14.74 18.57
C GLY A 102 9.98 -14.19 17.25
N ALA A 103 9.94 -12.86 17.10
CA ALA A 103 9.52 -12.22 15.86
C ALA A 103 10.45 -12.56 14.68
N ASN A 104 11.74 -12.74 14.93
CA ASN A 104 12.70 -13.14 13.88
C ASN A 104 12.43 -14.57 13.40
N VAL A 105 12.19 -15.50 14.32
CA VAL A 105 11.81 -16.86 13.97
C VAL A 105 10.49 -16.87 13.21
N TRP A 106 9.51 -16.07 13.66
CA TRP A 106 8.22 -15.91 12.99
C TRP A 106 8.37 -15.36 11.57
N SER A 107 9.17 -14.32 11.38
CA SER A 107 9.47 -13.69 10.09
C SER A 107 10.08 -14.69 9.10
N LEU A 108 11.07 -15.48 9.53
CA LEU A 108 11.72 -16.48 8.68
C LEU A 108 10.73 -17.54 8.16
N ARG A 109 9.77 -17.96 8.98
CA ARG A 109 8.75 -18.96 8.60
C ARG A 109 7.69 -18.42 7.66
N ASN A 110 7.42 -17.11 7.70
CA ASN A 110 6.24 -16.50 7.07
C ASN A 110 6.55 -15.49 5.95
N GLY A 111 7.80 -15.43 5.46
CA GLY A 111 8.15 -14.67 4.25
C GLY A 111 8.88 -13.34 4.48
N GLY A 112 9.54 -13.17 5.62
CA GLY A 112 10.46 -12.06 5.91
C GLY A 112 9.81 -10.88 6.64
N TYR A 113 10.38 -9.69 6.50
CA TYR A 113 9.97 -8.52 7.28
C TYR A 113 8.82 -7.77 6.62
N SER A 114 7.68 -7.66 7.31
CA SER A 114 6.57 -6.77 6.95
C SER A 114 5.78 -6.37 8.18
N GLY A 115 5.10 -5.21 8.14
CA GLY A 115 4.23 -4.77 9.24
C GLY A 115 3.13 -5.78 9.57
N ARG A 116 2.52 -6.38 8.54
CA ARG A 116 1.51 -7.44 8.72
C ARG A 116 2.06 -8.64 9.51
N LEU A 117 3.29 -9.06 9.24
CA LEU A 117 3.89 -10.19 9.95
C LEU A 117 4.23 -9.85 11.40
N ALA A 118 4.66 -8.61 11.67
CA ALA A 118 4.84 -8.14 13.04
C ALA A 118 3.52 -8.17 13.81
N GLU A 119 2.44 -7.65 13.22
CA GLU A 119 1.09 -7.68 13.82
C GLU A 119 0.60 -9.11 14.07
N GLN A 120 0.74 -10.01 13.09
CA GLN A 120 0.35 -11.42 13.25
C GLN A 120 1.13 -12.12 14.36
N TYR A 121 2.42 -11.81 14.53
CA TYR A 121 3.20 -12.33 15.64
C TYR A 121 2.64 -11.86 17.00
N ILE A 122 2.33 -10.56 17.12
CA ILE A 122 1.73 -9.99 18.34
C ILE A 122 0.36 -10.61 18.64
N ILE A 123 -0.50 -10.77 17.63
CA ILE A 123 -1.79 -11.45 17.78
C ILE A 123 -1.60 -12.90 18.24
N ASN A 124 -0.61 -13.60 17.69
CA ASN A 124 -0.31 -14.97 18.08
C ASN A 124 0.10 -15.06 19.56
N LEU A 125 0.94 -14.16 20.05
CA LEU A 125 1.31 -14.10 21.47
C LEU A 125 0.10 -13.87 22.38
N LEU A 126 -0.81 -12.98 21.97
CA LEU A 126 -2.03 -12.70 22.74
C LEU A 126 -2.99 -13.89 22.76
N SER A 127 -3.01 -14.72 21.71
CA SER A 127 -3.86 -15.91 21.64
C SER A 127 -3.37 -17.11 22.45
N GLN A 128 -2.11 -17.09 22.92
CA GLN A 128 -1.51 -18.16 23.72
C GLN A 128 -1.67 -17.95 25.23
N LYS A 129 -2.20 -16.80 25.65
CA LYS A 129 -2.61 -16.51 27.03
C LYS A 129 -4.06 -16.95 27.25
#